data_AF-A0A955AVZ9-F1
#
_entry.id   AF-A0A955AVZ9-F1
#
_cell.length_a   1.000
_cell.length_b   1.000
_cell.length_c   1.000
_cell.angle_alpha   90.00
_cell.angle_beta   90.00
_cell.angle_gamma   90.00
#
_symmetry.space_group_name_H-M   'P 1'
#
loop_
_entity.id
_entity.type
_entity.pdbx_description
1 polymer ?
#
loop_
_entity_poly.entity_id
_entity_poly.type
_entity_poly.pdbx_seq_one_letter_code
_entity_poly.pdbx_strand_id
1 'polypeptide(L)'
;AEVLERRGAMLDDMANWKGKVDGKRVSLEGPLSTDGLRRITSLLSLPTSTMHSATKVEEATAVETPSDPATDMAVATQQYFKSVTRMLDDLRGQRGKSQSVGQIGVWFDNYARKIDRLPMVGVDPEALDYGGYVAATLRDAAMSVKGVGIRTRVRKVEASNQTVTEGYYAGGYRYGRYGAYGGGYGGTYERGLTGAEADSARAQVSSQERAIGAVSVNTLLQDVQDATSDMRRKLTQKYMIEF
;
A
#
# COMPACT_ATOMS: atom_id res chain seq x y z
N ALA A 1 -2.67 -16.71 13.81
CA ALA A 1 -2.44 -15.35 13.26
C ALA A 1 -1.63 -15.38 11.96
N GLU A 2 -0.57 -16.19 11.87
CA GLU A 2 0.39 -16.21 10.76
C GLU A 2 -0.20 -16.45 9.34
N VAL A 3 -1.28 -17.23 9.20
CA VAL A 3 -1.88 -17.54 7.89
C VAL A 3 -2.66 -16.35 7.29
N LEU A 4 -3.28 -15.51 8.12
CA LEU A 4 -3.99 -14.30 7.69
C LEU A 4 -3.02 -13.16 7.37
N GLU A 5 -1.92 -13.08 8.13
CA GLU A 5 -0.80 -12.18 7.89
C GLU A 5 -0.14 -12.47 6.54
N ARG A 6 0.14 -13.74 6.23
CA ARG A 6 0.68 -14.18 4.94
C ARG A 6 -0.26 -13.93 3.75
N ARG A 7 -1.55 -13.71 4.00
CA ARG A 7 -2.57 -13.41 2.98
C ARG A 7 -2.99 -11.93 2.95
N GLY A 8 -2.32 -11.06 3.72
CA GLY A 8 -2.59 -9.61 3.69
C GLY A 8 -3.95 -9.19 4.26
N ALA A 9 -4.63 -10.09 4.97
CA ALA A 9 -5.96 -9.88 5.54
C ALA A 9 -5.92 -9.57 7.05
N MET A 10 -4.73 -9.37 7.61
CA MET A 10 -4.58 -9.07 9.03
C MET A 10 -5.03 -7.64 9.32
N LEU A 11 -5.97 -7.52 10.26
CA LEU A 11 -6.38 -6.24 10.82
C LEU A 11 -5.43 -5.87 11.95
N ASP A 12 -5.11 -4.58 12.11
CA ASP A 12 -4.27 -4.09 13.21
C ASP A 12 -4.85 -4.51 14.57
N ASP A 13 -6.18 -4.60 14.68
CA ASP A 13 -6.92 -5.01 15.88
C ASP A 13 -6.70 -6.48 16.26
N MET A 14 -6.46 -7.35 15.27
CA MET A 14 -6.34 -8.80 15.46
C MET A 14 -5.04 -9.23 16.14
N ALA A 15 -4.07 -8.33 16.31
CA ALA A 15 -2.80 -8.61 16.98
C ALA A 15 -3.01 -9.01 18.45
N ASN A 16 -4.05 -8.47 19.11
CA ASN A 16 -4.33 -8.71 20.53
C ASN A 16 -5.55 -9.64 20.76
N TRP A 17 -6.11 -10.22 19.70
CA TRP A 17 -7.29 -11.07 19.82
C TRP A 17 -6.94 -12.44 20.39
N LYS A 18 -7.78 -12.93 21.30
CA LYS A 18 -7.64 -14.28 21.86
C LYS A 18 -8.16 -15.28 20.85
N GLY A 19 -7.26 -16.12 20.33
CA GLY A 19 -7.62 -17.23 19.46
C GLY A 19 -7.90 -18.50 20.26
N LYS A 20 -9.04 -19.15 19.99
CA LYS A 20 -9.34 -20.50 20.45
C LYS A 20 -9.51 -21.41 19.24
N VAL A 21 -8.86 -22.56 19.27
CA VAL A 21 -9.02 -23.61 18.26
C VAL A 21 -9.80 -24.74 18.90
N ASP A 22 -10.95 -25.07 18.34
CA ASP A 22 -11.82 -26.16 18.79
C ASP A 22 -12.10 -27.09 17.60
N GLY A 23 -11.33 -28.17 17.51
CA GLY A 23 -11.38 -29.12 16.40
C GLY A 23 -11.12 -28.46 15.04
N LYS A 24 -12.14 -28.38 14.20
CA LYS A 24 -12.09 -27.75 12.86
C LYS A 24 -12.52 -26.27 12.86
N ARG A 25 -12.76 -25.67 14.02
CA ARG A 25 -13.20 -24.28 14.16
C ARG A 25 -12.08 -23.45 14.79
N VAL A 26 -11.79 -22.31 14.17
CA VAL A 26 -10.91 -21.27 14.72
C VAL A 26 -11.79 -20.07 15.06
N SER A 27 -11.86 -19.70 16.33
CA SER A 27 -12.55 -18.50 16.80
C SER A 27 -11.52 -17.48 17.30
N LEU A 28 -11.69 -16.22 16.91
CA LEU A 28 -10.87 -15.10 17.39
C LEU A 28 -11.81 -14.09 18.06
N GLU A 29 -11.49 -13.67 19.28
CA GLU A 29 -12.32 -12.74 20.06
C GLU A 29 -11.49 -11.57 20.57
N GLY A 30 -12.01 -10.36 20.43
CA GLY A 30 -11.38 -9.14 20.93
C GLY A 30 -12.12 -7.87 20.49
N PRO A 31 -11.73 -6.72 21.03
CA PRO A 31 -12.31 -5.43 20.65
C PRO A 31 -11.97 -5.11 19.18
N LEU A 32 -12.95 -4.58 18.46
CA LEU A 32 -12.84 -4.18 17.06
C LEU A 32 -12.90 -2.64 16.98
N SER A 33 -11.89 -2.04 16.37
CA SER A 33 -11.90 -0.60 16.11
C SER A 33 -12.87 -0.26 14.98
N THR A 34 -13.28 1.00 14.89
CA THR A 34 -14.10 1.51 13.77
C THR A 34 -13.44 1.23 12.42
N ASP A 35 -12.11 1.27 12.36
CA ASP A 35 -11.32 0.97 11.15
C ASP A 35 -11.32 -0.53 10.84
N GLY A 36 -11.19 -1.39 11.85
CA GLY A 36 -11.28 -2.84 11.71
C GLY A 36 -12.65 -3.29 11.20
N LEU A 37 -13.73 -2.71 11.73
CA LEU A 37 -15.09 -2.98 11.29
C LEU A 37 -15.29 -2.62 9.82
N ARG A 38 -14.85 -1.44 9.38
CA ARG A 38 -14.91 -1.02 7.97
C ARG A 38 -14.13 -1.95 7.05
N ARG A 39 -13.01 -2.49 7.51
CA ARG A 39 -12.20 -3.44 6.73
C ARG A 39 -12.89 -4.80 6.60
N ILE A 40 -13.47 -5.33 7.68
CA ILE A 40 -14.26 -6.57 7.62
C ILE A 40 -15.47 -6.38 6.70
N THR A 41 -16.21 -5.28 6.84
CA THR A 41 -17.35 -5.00 5.96
C THR A 41 -16.94 -4.73 4.53
N SER A 42 -15.71 -4.25 4.27
CA SER A 42 -15.20 -4.12 2.90
C SER A 42 -14.88 -5.44 2.22
N LEU A 43 -14.64 -6.52 2.98
CA LEU A 43 -14.49 -7.88 2.46
C LEU A 43 -15.85 -8.51 2.14
N LEU A 44 -16.89 -8.08 2.85
CA LEU A 44 -18.28 -8.39 2.54
C LEU A 44 -18.74 -7.48 1.41
N SER A 45 -18.44 -7.86 0.16
CA SER A 45 -19.03 -7.20 -1.00
C SER A 45 -20.53 -7.44 -1.00
N LEU A 46 -21.30 -6.53 -0.43
CA LEU A 46 -22.71 -6.43 -0.70
C LEU A 46 -22.84 -5.94 -2.15
N PRO A 47 -23.52 -6.70 -3.05
CA PRO A 47 -23.83 -6.17 -4.38
C PRO A 47 -24.64 -4.88 -4.19
N THR A 48 -24.09 -3.76 -4.65
CA THR A 48 -24.70 -2.42 -4.52
C THR A 48 -25.94 -2.22 -5.40
N SER A 49 -26.53 -3.28 -5.95
CA SER A 49 -27.72 -3.22 -6.79
C SER A 49 -29.03 -2.97 -6.01
N THR A 50 -29.03 -2.94 -4.67
CA THR A 50 -30.29 -2.80 -3.90
C THR A 50 -30.32 -1.71 -2.83
N MET A 51 -29.25 -0.94 -2.61
CA MET A 51 -29.26 0.15 -1.61
C MET A 51 -29.84 1.48 -2.12
N HIS A 52 -30.67 1.46 -3.17
CA HIS A 52 -31.51 2.62 -3.56
C HIS A 52 -32.96 2.49 -3.07
N SER A 53 -33.29 1.58 -2.14
CA SER A 53 -34.68 1.44 -1.66
C SER A 53 -34.83 1.02 -0.20
N ALA A 54 -34.03 1.60 0.71
CA ALA A 54 -34.28 1.45 2.14
C ALA A 54 -33.92 2.72 2.94
N THR A 55 -34.51 3.85 2.58
CA THR A 55 -34.78 4.95 3.54
C THR A 55 -36.07 5.66 3.13
N LYS A 56 -37.19 5.10 3.58
CA LYS A 56 -38.48 5.75 3.82
C LYS A 56 -38.98 5.00 5.07
N VAL A 57 -39.30 5.58 6.21
CA VAL A 57 -40.26 6.67 6.48
C VAL A 57 -39.93 7.19 7.88
N GLU A 58 -39.67 8.49 8.03
CA GLU A 58 -40.25 9.26 9.14
C GLU A 58 -40.76 10.58 8.57
N GLU A 59 -41.92 10.96 9.05
CA GLU A 59 -42.91 11.82 8.45
C GLU A 59 -42.54 13.30 8.62
N ALA A 60 -42.24 13.97 7.52
CA ALA A 60 -42.36 15.42 7.41
C ALA A 60 -42.83 15.74 6.00
N THR A 61 -44.09 16.17 5.91
CA THR A 61 -44.69 16.80 4.74
C THR A 61 -43.81 17.94 4.24
N ALA A 62 -43.11 17.72 3.13
CA ALA A 62 -42.53 18.78 2.32
C ALA A 62 -42.74 18.42 0.84
N VAL A 63 -43.46 19.31 0.18
CA VAL A 63 -43.83 19.35 -1.23
C VAL A 63 -42.69 18.88 -2.14
N GLU A 64 -42.95 17.87 -2.98
CA GLU A 64 -42.12 17.55 -4.15
C GLU A 64 -42.09 18.78 -5.05
N THR A 65 -41.05 19.59 -4.88
CA THR A 65 -40.68 20.61 -5.85
C THR A 65 -39.86 19.88 -6.91
N PRO A 66 -40.10 20.04 -8.22
CA PRO A 66 -39.23 19.44 -9.23
C PRO A 66 -37.82 19.98 -8.99
N SER A 67 -36.92 19.11 -8.54
CA SER A 67 -35.52 19.46 -8.36
C SER A 67 -34.93 19.77 -9.73
N ASP A 68 -34.26 20.91 -9.83
CA ASP A 68 -33.57 21.31 -11.06
C ASP A 68 -32.52 20.22 -11.37
N PRO A 69 -32.51 19.61 -12.58
CA PRO A 69 -31.53 18.58 -12.95
C PRO A 69 -30.08 19.03 -12.74
N ALA A 70 -29.79 20.34 -12.77
CA ALA A 70 -28.48 20.87 -12.44
C ALA A 70 -28.12 20.71 -10.94
N THR A 71 -29.11 20.83 -10.05
CA THR A 71 -28.93 20.64 -8.60
C THR A 71 -28.75 19.16 -8.27
N ASP A 72 -29.51 18.28 -8.91
CA ASP A 72 -29.38 16.83 -8.73
C ASP A 72 -28.01 16.32 -9.21
N MET A 73 -27.52 16.85 -10.33
CA MET A 73 -26.17 16.56 -10.82
C MET A 73 -25.09 17.07 -9.86
N ALA A 74 -25.24 18.27 -9.31
CA ALA A 74 -24.29 18.84 -8.35
C ALA A 74 -24.17 17.96 -7.10
N VAL A 75 -25.30 17.49 -6.55
CA VAL A 75 -25.33 16.62 -5.37
C VAL A 75 -24.68 15.26 -5.66
N ALA A 76 -25.05 14.61 -6.76
CA ALA A 76 -24.46 13.33 -7.17
C ALA A 76 -22.95 13.46 -7.40
N THR A 77 -22.51 14.54 -8.05
CA THR A 77 -21.10 14.84 -8.26
C THR A 77 -20.35 15.05 -6.95
N GLN A 78 -20.96 15.75 -5.99
CA GLN A 78 -20.35 15.99 -4.68
C GLN A 78 -20.17 14.69 -3.91
N GLN A 79 -21.17 13.80 -3.94
CA GLN A 79 -21.08 12.48 -3.31
C GLN A 79 -20.00 11.61 -3.97
N TYR A 80 -19.92 11.61 -5.31
CA TYR A 80 -18.89 10.90 -6.05
C TYR A 80 -17.48 11.42 -5.69
N PHE A 81 -17.28 12.74 -5.76
CA PHE A 81 -15.99 13.38 -5.45
C PHE A 81 -15.54 13.09 -4.02
N LYS A 82 -16.43 13.26 -3.03
CA LYS A 82 -16.17 12.93 -1.62
C LYS A 82 -15.81 11.46 -1.41
N SER A 83 -16.43 10.56 -2.16
CA SER A 83 -16.12 9.13 -2.08
C SER A 83 -14.70 8.84 -2.58
N VAL A 84 -14.30 9.45 -3.70
CA VAL A 84 -12.94 9.31 -4.24
C VAL A 84 -11.90 9.92 -3.28
N THR A 85 -12.11 11.14 -2.80
CA THR A 85 -11.15 11.81 -1.89
C THR A 85 -11.00 11.08 -0.56
N ARG A 86 -12.09 10.55 -0.01
CA ARG A 86 -12.03 9.72 1.21
C ARG A 86 -11.18 8.47 1.01
N MET A 87 -11.28 7.79 -0.14
CA MET A 87 -10.43 6.63 -0.43
C MET A 87 -8.95 7.02 -0.53
N LEU A 88 -8.65 8.19 -1.08
CA LEU A 88 -7.29 8.73 -1.13
C LEU A 88 -6.77 9.11 0.26
N ASP A 89 -7.59 9.69 1.11
CA ASP A 89 -7.21 10.04 2.48
C ASP A 89 -7.02 8.79 3.35
N ASP A 90 -7.85 7.76 3.17
CA ASP A 90 -7.65 6.45 3.81
C ASP A 90 -6.30 5.82 3.39
N LEU A 91 -5.93 5.95 2.12
CA LEU A 91 -4.61 5.51 1.61
C LEU A 91 -3.46 6.31 2.24
N ARG A 92 -3.63 7.62 2.43
CA ARG A 92 -2.64 8.49 3.08
C ARG A 92 -2.47 8.17 4.55
N GLY A 93 -3.57 7.98 5.28
CA GLY A 93 -3.56 7.67 6.72
C GLY A 93 -2.95 6.30 7.06
N GLN A 94 -2.84 5.41 6.08
CA GLN A 94 -2.15 4.12 6.23
C GLN A 94 -0.63 4.23 6.06
N ARG A 95 -0.10 5.38 5.61
CA ARG A 95 1.34 5.61 5.46
C ARG A 95 1.97 5.79 6.84
N GLY A 96 3.01 5.00 7.13
CA GLY A 96 3.73 5.04 8.41
C GLY A 96 3.34 3.91 9.37
N LYS A 97 2.22 3.23 9.14
CA LYS A 97 2.01 1.90 9.72
C LYS A 97 2.94 0.93 9.00
N SER A 98 3.61 0.04 9.73
CA SER A 98 4.67 -0.88 9.24
C SER A 98 4.15 -1.88 8.19
N GLN A 99 3.74 -1.38 7.02
CA GLN A 99 3.22 -2.16 5.93
C GLN A 99 4.34 -2.47 4.96
N SER A 100 4.41 -3.73 4.55
CA SER A 100 5.30 -4.13 3.46
C SER A 100 4.91 -3.42 2.17
N VAL A 101 5.88 -3.16 1.31
CA VAL A 101 5.67 -2.59 -0.03
C VAL A 101 4.56 -3.37 -0.77
N GLY A 102 4.57 -4.71 -0.71
CA GLY A 102 3.53 -5.54 -1.33
C GLY A 102 2.11 -5.32 -0.79
N GLN A 103 1.94 -5.05 0.52
CA GLN A 103 0.62 -4.77 1.10
C GLN A 103 0.05 -3.44 0.57
N ILE A 104 0.89 -2.42 0.43
CA ILE A 104 0.50 -1.12 -0.14
C ILE A 104 -0.06 -1.29 -1.56
N GLY A 105 0.57 -2.14 -2.38
CA GLY A 105 0.12 -2.41 -3.75
C GLY A 105 -1.26 -3.09 -3.82
N VAL A 106 -1.60 -3.92 -2.84
CA VAL A 106 -2.94 -4.53 -2.74
C VAL A 106 -3.99 -3.48 -2.42
N TRP A 107 -3.68 -2.54 -1.51
CA TRP A 107 -4.60 -1.45 -1.19
C TRP A 107 -4.86 -0.56 -2.40
N PHE A 108 -3.82 -0.17 -3.14
CA PHE A 108 -3.98 0.62 -4.35
C PHE A 108 -4.87 -0.06 -5.41
N ASP A 109 -4.65 -1.35 -5.70
CA ASP A 109 -5.50 -2.11 -6.62
C ASP A 109 -6.95 -2.20 -6.13
N ASN A 110 -7.15 -2.44 -4.82
CA ASN A 110 -8.49 -2.50 -4.22
C ASN A 110 -9.23 -1.16 -4.30
N TYR A 111 -8.57 -0.05 -4.01
CA TYR A 111 -9.19 1.28 -4.10
C TYR A 111 -9.45 1.70 -5.54
N ALA A 112 -8.56 1.40 -6.48
CA ALA A 112 -8.81 1.62 -7.90
C ALA A 112 -10.10 0.93 -8.36
N ARG A 113 -10.26 -0.36 -8.03
CA ARG A 113 -11.48 -1.12 -8.35
C ARG A 113 -12.73 -0.59 -7.67
N LYS A 114 -12.61 0.01 -6.47
CA LYS A 114 -13.75 0.63 -5.79
C LYS A 114 -14.18 1.90 -6.50
N ILE A 115 -13.23 2.72 -6.95
CA ILE A 115 -13.50 3.93 -7.73
C ILE A 115 -14.22 3.57 -9.04
N ASP A 116 -13.76 2.54 -9.75
CA ASP A 116 -14.40 2.05 -11.00
C ASP A 116 -15.85 1.58 -10.81
N ARG A 117 -16.23 1.22 -9.57
CA ARG A 117 -17.56 0.71 -9.22
C ARG A 117 -18.47 1.78 -8.62
N LEU A 118 -18.00 3.02 -8.52
CA LEU A 118 -18.84 4.12 -8.04
C LEU A 118 -19.99 4.38 -9.03
N PRO A 119 -21.18 4.73 -8.54
CA PRO A 119 -22.28 5.13 -9.41
C PRO A 119 -21.88 6.32 -10.29
N MET A 120 -22.11 6.20 -11.60
CA MET A 120 -21.78 7.25 -12.58
C MET A 120 -23.00 8.08 -13.01
N VAL A 121 -24.21 7.63 -12.65
CA VAL A 121 -25.46 8.27 -13.11
C VAL A 121 -25.60 9.65 -12.48
N GLY A 122 -25.82 10.66 -13.32
CA GLY A 122 -26.01 12.04 -12.87
C GLY A 122 -24.73 12.69 -12.32
N VAL A 123 -23.54 12.13 -12.58
CA VAL A 123 -22.27 12.73 -12.16
C VAL A 123 -21.69 13.57 -13.30
N ASP A 124 -21.09 14.71 -12.97
CA ASP A 124 -20.39 15.58 -13.91
C ASP A 124 -19.30 14.79 -14.68
N PRO A 125 -19.25 14.86 -16.02
CA PRO A 125 -18.22 14.20 -16.82
C PRO A 125 -16.79 14.52 -16.38
N GLU A 126 -16.49 15.75 -15.96
CA GLU A 126 -15.14 16.13 -15.49
C GLU A 126 -14.77 15.40 -14.19
N ALA A 127 -15.75 15.19 -13.30
CA ALA A 127 -15.54 14.43 -12.08
C ALA A 127 -15.35 12.94 -12.37
N LEU A 128 -16.07 12.39 -13.37
CA LEU A 128 -15.88 11.02 -13.84
C LEU A 128 -14.48 10.81 -14.42
N ASP A 129 -14.02 11.72 -15.29
CA ASP A 129 -12.68 11.69 -15.88
C ASP A 129 -11.60 11.76 -14.78
N TYR A 130 -11.79 12.63 -13.79
CA TYR A 130 -10.91 12.69 -12.63
C TYR A 130 -10.89 11.37 -11.85
N GLY A 131 -12.05 10.75 -11.58
CA GLY A 131 -12.09 9.44 -10.92
C GLY A 131 -11.39 8.35 -11.75
N GLY A 132 -11.55 8.37 -13.07
CA GLY A 132 -10.85 7.46 -13.98
C GLY A 132 -9.33 7.66 -13.95
N TYR A 133 -8.87 8.91 -13.95
CA TYR A 133 -7.46 9.26 -13.78
C TYR A 133 -6.91 8.75 -12.44
N VAL A 134 -7.61 8.99 -11.33
CA VAL A 134 -7.19 8.50 -10.01
C VAL A 134 -7.11 6.98 -9.99
N ALA A 135 -8.13 6.28 -10.50
CA ALA A 135 -8.12 4.82 -10.55
C ALA A 135 -6.96 4.27 -11.39
N ALA A 136 -6.65 4.89 -12.53
CA ALA A 136 -5.49 4.54 -13.36
C ALA A 136 -4.18 4.72 -12.61
N THR A 137 -3.95 5.89 -12.01
CA THR A 137 -2.74 6.20 -11.24
C THR A 137 -2.55 5.25 -10.06
N LEU A 138 -3.63 4.85 -9.38
CA LEU A 138 -3.56 3.85 -8.31
C LEU A 138 -3.18 2.46 -8.85
N ARG A 139 -3.69 2.03 -10.02
CA ARG A 139 -3.25 0.76 -10.64
C ARG A 139 -1.77 0.81 -11.03
N ASP A 140 -1.31 1.93 -11.56
CA ASP A 140 0.09 2.13 -11.91
C ASP A 140 1.00 2.10 -10.67
N ALA A 141 0.56 2.73 -9.58
CA ALA A 141 1.22 2.63 -8.28
C ALA A 141 1.28 1.18 -7.79
N ALA A 142 0.18 0.43 -7.90
CA ALA A 142 0.14 -0.99 -7.54
C ALA A 142 1.12 -1.83 -8.36
N MET A 143 1.23 -1.56 -9.67
CA MET A 143 2.15 -2.26 -10.57
C MET A 143 3.62 -1.90 -10.28
N SER A 144 3.92 -0.63 -10.04
CA SER A 144 5.27 -0.16 -9.64
C SER A 144 5.72 -0.86 -8.35
N VAL A 145 4.84 -0.91 -7.37
CA VAL A 145 5.06 -1.59 -6.08
C VAL A 145 5.29 -3.10 -6.25
N LYS A 146 4.50 -3.78 -7.09
CA LYS A 146 4.70 -5.20 -7.42
C LYS A 146 6.04 -5.42 -8.11
N GLY A 147 6.43 -4.54 -9.03
CA GLY A 147 7.72 -4.55 -9.72
C GLY A 147 8.91 -4.43 -8.76
N VAL A 148 8.84 -3.52 -7.79
CA VAL A 148 9.84 -3.40 -6.71
C VAL A 148 9.97 -4.70 -5.93
N GLY A 149 8.85 -5.35 -5.60
CA GLY A 149 8.84 -6.64 -4.91
C GLY A 149 9.54 -7.77 -5.69
N ILE A 150 9.34 -7.82 -7.01
CA ILE A 150 10.01 -8.78 -7.90
C ILE A 150 11.52 -8.48 -7.97
N ARG A 151 11.91 -7.23 -8.23
CA ARG A 151 13.32 -6.81 -8.28
C ARG A 151 14.05 -7.08 -6.97
N THR A 152 13.40 -6.80 -5.84
CA THR A 152 13.94 -7.09 -4.50
C THR A 152 14.30 -8.58 -4.35
N ARG A 153 13.44 -9.49 -4.83
CA ARG A 153 13.71 -10.94 -4.74
C ARG A 153 14.90 -11.34 -5.60
N VAL A 154 14.98 -10.85 -6.84
CA VAL A 154 16.10 -11.13 -7.75
C VAL A 154 17.41 -10.61 -7.15
N ARG A 155 17.45 -9.34 -6.72
CA ARG A 155 18.65 -8.73 -6.14
C ARG A 155 19.09 -9.40 -4.83
N LYS A 156 18.17 -9.96 -4.05
CA LYS A 156 18.51 -10.75 -2.86
C LYS A 156 19.21 -12.07 -3.19
N VAL A 157 18.82 -12.73 -4.27
CA VAL A 157 19.46 -13.96 -4.75
C VAL A 157 20.86 -13.64 -5.27
N GLU A 158 20.99 -12.58 -6.08
CA GLU A 158 22.27 -12.08 -6.58
C GLU A 158 23.21 -11.68 -5.43
N ALA A 159 22.71 -10.90 -4.47
CA ALA A 159 23.48 -10.47 -3.30
C ALA A 159 23.96 -11.64 -2.43
N SER A 160 23.20 -12.74 -2.34
CA SER A 160 23.65 -13.92 -1.59
C SER A 160 24.70 -14.77 -2.31
N ASN A 161 24.89 -14.57 -3.61
CA ASN A 161 25.87 -15.32 -4.41
C ASN A 161 27.18 -14.53 -4.61
N GLN A 162 27.35 -13.38 -3.96
CA GLN A 162 28.60 -12.61 -4.05
C GLN A 162 29.75 -13.30 -3.31
N THR A 163 30.96 -13.10 -3.82
CA THR A 163 32.22 -13.49 -3.17
C THR A 163 32.87 -12.25 -2.54
N VAL A 164 33.59 -12.47 -1.44
CA VAL A 164 34.39 -11.45 -0.77
C VAL A 164 35.85 -11.86 -0.88
N THR A 165 36.72 -10.90 -1.22
CA THR A 165 38.17 -11.11 -1.23
C THR A 165 38.71 -10.90 0.18
N GLU A 166 39.17 -11.97 0.82
CA GLU A 166 39.73 -11.92 2.17
C GLU A 166 41.27 -11.99 2.08
N GLY A 167 41.93 -10.99 2.67
CA GLY A 167 43.39 -10.96 2.78
C GLY A 167 43.83 -11.68 4.05
N TYR A 168 44.71 -12.66 3.93
CA TYR A 168 45.32 -13.31 5.09
C TYR A 168 46.82 -12.98 5.16
N TYR A 169 47.26 -12.56 6.35
CA TYR A 169 48.67 -12.41 6.67
C TYR A 169 49.20 -13.71 7.26
N ALA A 170 49.94 -14.48 6.46
CA ALA A 170 50.67 -15.64 6.94
C ALA A 170 51.98 -15.18 7.62
N GLY A 171 51.90 -14.90 8.92
CA GLY A 171 53.06 -14.61 9.76
C GLY A 171 53.91 -15.86 10.00
N GLY A 172 54.83 -16.17 9.06
CA GLY A 172 55.79 -17.26 9.23
C GLY A 172 57.01 -16.82 10.03
N TYR A 173 57.14 -17.26 11.29
CA TYR A 173 58.39 -17.12 12.04
C TYR A 173 59.40 -18.17 11.56
N ARG A 174 60.38 -17.78 10.72
CA ARG A 174 61.57 -18.60 10.48
C ARG A 174 62.66 -18.23 11.48
N TYR A 175 62.94 -19.12 12.43
CA TYR A 175 64.12 -19.01 13.30
C TYR A 175 65.38 -19.37 12.51
N GLY A 176 66.17 -18.36 12.15
CA GLY A 176 67.53 -18.50 11.64
C GLY A 176 68.57 -18.22 12.73
N ARG A 177 69.71 -18.92 12.69
CA ARG A 177 70.81 -18.86 13.67
C ARG A 177 71.49 -17.48 13.84
N TYR A 178 71.13 -16.48 13.04
CA TYR A 178 71.62 -15.11 13.10
C TYR A 178 70.49 -14.13 12.74
N GLY A 179 69.69 -13.70 13.72
CA GLY A 179 68.74 -12.58 13.57
C GLY A 179 67.44 -12.89 12.81
N ALA A 180 66.31 -12.49 13.39
CA ALA A 180 64.99 -12.67 12.81
C ALA A 180 64.69 -11.57 11.77
N TYR A 181 64.64 -11.91 10.49
CA TYR A 181 63.99 -11.10 9.45
C TYR A 181 62.63 -11.73 9.12
N GLY A 182 61.56 -11.11 9.62
CA GLY A 182 60.18 -11.53 9.31
C GLY A 182 59.74 -10.96 7.96
N GLY A 183 59.74 -11.80 6.91
CA GLY A 183 59.11 -11.50 5.63
C GLY A 183 57.73 -12.15 5.57
N GLY A 184 56.67 -11.38 5.77
CA GLY A 184 55.30 -11.85 5.62
C GLY A 184 54.87 -11.84 4.16
N TYR A 185 54.48 -13.00 3.62
CA TYR A 185 53.77 -13.08 2.34
C TYR A 185 52.27 -12.98 2.63
N GLY A 186 51.65 -11.88 2.20
CA GLY A 186 50.20 -11.72 2.22
C GLY A 186 49.60 -12.27 0.93
N GLY A 187 48.61 -13.16 1.06
CA GLY A 187 47.83 -13.67 -0.06
C GLY A 187 46.36 -13.25 0.08
N THR A 188 45.70 -13.01 -1.03
CA THR A 188 44.24 -12.83 -1.09
C THR A 188 43.60 -14.07 -1.70
N TYR A 189 42.42 -14.44 -1.23
CA TYR A 189 41.59 -15.47 -1.85
C TYR A 189 40.13 -15.04 -1.85
N GLU A 190 39.37 -15.51 -2.83
CA GLU A 190 37.93 -15.27 -2.91
C GLU A 190 37.19 -16.35 -2.11
N ARG A 191 36.27 -15.91 -1.24
CA ARG A 191 35.39 -16.79 -0.49
C ARG A 191 33.94 -16.37 -0.71
N GLY A 192 33.01 -17.32 -0.70
CA GLY A 192 31.59 -16.99 -0.57
C GLY A 192 31.29 -16.25 0.73
N LEU A 193 30.22 -15.45 0.72
CA LEU A 193 29.69 -14.78 1.91
C LEU A 193 29.37 -15.80 3.02
N THR A 194 29.69 -15.45 4.26
CA THR A 194 29.12 -16.14 5.44
C THR A 194 27.63 -15.84 5.56
N GLY A 195 26.92 -16.63 6.36
CA GLY A 195 25.48 -16.41 6.60
C GLY A 195 25.17 -14.98 7.08
N ALA A 196 25.98 -14.42 7.98
CA ALA A 196 25.80 -13.07 8.50
C ALA A 196 26.02 -11.98 7.43
N GLU A 197 27.03 -12.17 6.56
CA GLU A 197 27.31 -11.22 5.47
C GLU A 197 26.24 -11.29 4.37
N ALA A 198 25.75 -12.49 4.04
CA ALA A 198 24.64 -12.68 3.11
C ALA A 198 23.33 -12.06 3.63
N ASP A 199 23.06 -12.17 4.94
CA ASP A 199 21.89 -11.57 5.56
C ASP A 199 21.99 -10.04 5.63
N SER A 200 23.18 -9.50 5.90
CA SER A 200 23.46 -8.05 5.81
C SER A 200 23.24 -7.53 4.39
N ALA A 201 23.74 -8.23 3.36
CA ALA A 201 23.57 -7.86 1.96
C ALA A 201 22.07 -7.88 1.55
N ARG A 202 21.30 -8.89 1.98
CA ARG A 202 19.84 -8.94 1.75
C ARG A 202 19.08 -7.83 2.48
N ALA A 203 19.53 -7.44 3.67
CA ALA A 203 18.96 -6.33 4.42
C ALA A 203 19.19 -4.99 3.72
N GLN A 204 20.40 -4.76 3.19
CA GLN A 204 20.72 -3.58 2.38
C GLN A 204 19.89 -3.50 1.09
N VAL A 205 19.73 -4.62 0.37
CA VAL A 205 18.84 -4.66 -0.80
C VAL A 205 17.40 -4.33 -0.41
N SER A 206 16.92 -4.86 0.72
CA SER A 206 15.57 -4.58 1.21
C SER A 206 15.36 -3.10 1.55
N SER A 207 16.35 -2.45 2.17
CA SER A 207 16.24 -1.03 2.54
C SER A 207 16.29 -0.13 1.31
N GLN A 208 17.18 -0.41 0.35
CA GLN A 208 17.28 0.33 -0.92
C GLN A 208 15.99 0.24 -1.73
N GLU A 209 15.47 -0.96 -1.93
CA GLU A 209 14.25 -1.17 -2.74
C GLU A 209 13.01 -0.55 -2.07
N ARG A 210 12.93 -0.57 -0.73
CA ARG A 210 11.88 0.15 0.00
C ARG A 210 11.95 1.65 -0.23
N ALA A 211 13.15 2.23 -0.21
CA ALA A 211 13.33 3.65 -0.47
C ALA A 211 12.91 4.02 -1.91
N ILE A 212 13.32 3.23 -2.91
CA ILE A 212 12.96 3.43 -4.31
C ILE A 212 11.43 3.32 -4.50
N GLY A 213 10.82 2.28 -3.94
CA GLY A 213 9.37 2.09 -4.01
C GLY A 213 8.60 3.21 -3.31
N ALA A 214 9.08 3.68 -2.16
CA ALA A 214 8.48 4.81 -1.47
C ALA A 214 8.52 6.09 -2.32
N VAL A 215 9.67 6.42 -2.93
CA VAL A 215 9.80 7.61 -3.79
C VAL A 215 8.81 7.56 -4.96
N SER A 216 8.74 6.43 -5.69
CA SER A 216 7.82 6.28 -6.83
C SER A 216 6.36 6.45 -6.42
N VAL A 217 5.95 5.86 -5.30
CA VAL A 217 4.58 6.00 -4.78
C VAL A 217 4.31 7.43 -4.31
N ASN A 218 5.30 8.09 -3.72
CA ASN A 218 5.16 9.47 -3.25
C ASN A 218 4.84 10.42 -4.40
N THR A 219 5.56 10.30 -5.52
CA THR A 219 5.34 11.14 -6.71
C THR A 219 3.93 10.95 -7.26
N LEU A 220 3.49 9.70 -7.47
CA LEU A 220 2.15 9.40 -7.98
C LEU A 220 1.04 9.96 -7.09
N LEU A 221 1.23 9.92 -5.77
CA LEU A 221 0.26 10.47 -4.83
C LEU A 221 0.27 12.00 -4.76
N GLN A 222 1.41 12.64 -5.04
CA GLN A 222 1.49 14.09 -5.20
C GLN A 222 0.73 14.52 -6.46
N ASP A 223 0.93 13.84 -7.58
CA ASP A 223 0.21 14.14 -8.84
C ASP A 223 -1.31 14.00 -8.65
N VAL A 224 -1.74 12.97 -7.92
CA VAL A 224 -3.16 12.80 -7.56
C VAL A 224 -3.65 13.92 -6.64
N GLN A 225 -2.84 14.39 -5.70
CA GLN A 225 -3.19 15.47 -4.79
C GLN A 225 -3.39 16.80 -5.53
N ASP A 226 -2.51 17.10 -6.48
CA ASP A 226 -2.60 18.30 -7.30
C ASP A 226 -3.85 18.24 -8.19
N ALA A 227 -4.09 17.09 -8.84
CA ALA A 227 -5.31 16.86 -9.60
C ALA A 227 -6.59 16.96 -8.74
N THR A 228 -6.55 16.46 -7.50
CA THR A 228 -7.65 16.58 -6.54
C THR A 228 -7.97 18.05 -6.26
N SER A 229 -6.93 18.85 -5.98
CA SER A 229 -7.07 20.26 -5.61
C SER A 229 -7.59 21.09 -6.78
N ASP A 230 -7.11 20.79 -7.99
CA ASP A 230 -7.57 21.41 -9.22
C ASP A 230 -9.02 21.06 -9.54
N MET A 231 -9.41 19.79 -9.40
CA MET A 231 -10.77 19.36 -9.64
C MET A 231 -11.75 19.95 -8.62
N ARG A 232 -11.37 20.00 -7.33
CA ARG A 232 -12.14 20.67 -6.28
C ARG A 232 -12.45 22.12 -6.66
N ARG A 233 -11.44 22.86 -7.14
CA ARG A 233 -11.58 24.26 -7.57
C ARG A 233 -12.54 24.38 -8.76
N LYS A 234 -12.38 23.53 -9.79
CA LYS A 234 -13.25 23.52 -10.97
C LYS A 234 -14.71 23.23 -10.63
N LEU A 235 -14.97 22.19 -9.84
CA LEU A 235 -16.33 21.82 -9.44
C LEU A 235 -16.98 22.89 -8.57
N THR A 236 -16.22 23.49 -7.63
CA THR A 236 -16.72 24.60 -6.80
C THR A 236 -17.09 25.82 -7.64
N GLN A 237 -16.28 26.16 -8.65
CA GLN A 237 -16.57 27.27 -9.56
C GLN A 237 -17.77 26.97 -10.47
N LYS A 238 -17.93 25.73 -10.91
CA LYS A 238 -18.99 25.31 -11.84
C LYS A 238 -20.37 25.26 -11.18
N TYR A 239 -20.43 24.73 -9.96
CA TYR A 239 -21.69 24.50 -9.24
C TYR A 239 -21.96 25.50 -8.13
N MET A 240 -21.01 26.38 -7.81
CA MET A 240 -21.12 27.39 -6.74
C MET A 240 -21.43 26.78 -5.35
N ILE A 241 -21.05 25.52 -5.13
CA ILE A 241 -21.15 24.80 -3.85
C ILE A 241 -19.77 24.25 -3.48
N GLU A 242 -19.52 24.02 -2.19
CA GLU A 242 -18.24 23.48 -1.73
C GLU A 242 -18.14 21.97 -2.01
N PHE A 243 -17.03 21.53 -2.60
CA PHE A 243 -16.69 20.12 -2.83
C PHE A 243 -15.65 19.61 -1.84
#